data_AF-A0A1F9AXD2-F1
#
_entry.id   AF-A0A1F9AXD2-F1
#
_cell.length_a   1.000
_cell.length_b   1.000
_cell.length_c   1.000
_cell.angle_alpha   90.00
_cell.angle_beta   90.00
_cell.angle_gamma   90.00
#
_symmetry.space_group_name_H-M   'P 1'
#
loop_
_entity.id
_entity.type
_entity.pdbx_description
1 polymer ?
#
loop_
_entity_poly.entity_id
_entity_poly.type
_entity_poly.pdbx_seq_one_letter_code
_entity_poly.pdbx_strand_id
1 'polypeptide(L)'
;MGSGKKETLTCQHCGAEADLTLEGFESVAEVIQREKKLPCKTCGKEVPWTKREDIEIIKVAMGAEKDAYQAYSRAAKKTTNPKGRDMFQQLSEFEMNHYRKLNDLLKSLQEKGEWTLYEGTSLKKKIIPLKTQKPKGQEQLTDMDALKIAIREEKKAQAHYRSMAELTKDPRGKDMYKRLANEEALHERLLNDQYYSLHNTGLWSWGD
;
A
#
# COMPACT_ATOMS: atom_id res chain seq x y z
N MET A 1 2.39 7.02 22.95
CA MET A 1 2.05 8.34 22.39
C MET A 1 3.01 8.61 21.25
N GLY A 2 2.58 8.34 20.01
CA GLY A 2 3.38 8.65 18.82
C GLY A 2 3.22 10.12 18.50
N SER A 3 4.33 10.84 18.41
CA SER A 3 4.37 12.24 17.99
C SER A 3 4.12 12.28 16.47
N GLY A 4 2.88 12.44 16.03
CA GLY A 4 2.62 12.68 14.61
C GLY A 4 3.13 14.06 14.23
N LYS A 5 3.91 14.11 13.14
CA LYS A 5 4.30 15.37 12.55
C LYS A 5 3.05 15.99 11.91
N LYS A 6 2.57 17.07 12.49
CA LYS A 6 1.64 17.99 11.85
C LYS A 6 2.40 18.75 10.77
N GLU A 7 2.04 18.53 9.51
CA GLU A 7 2.59 19.29 8.39
C GLU A 7 1.51 20.21 7.83
N THR A 8 1.82 21.49 7.64
CA THR A 8 0.83 22.53 7.33
C THR A 8 0.97 23.04 5.89
N LEU A 9 -0.15 23.17 5.17
CA LEU A 9 -0.27 23.75 3.82
C LEU A 9 -0.63 25.23 3.88
N THR A 10 0.08 26.10 3.16
CA THR A 10 -0.19 27.54 3.22
C THR A 10 -1.16 28.00 2.11
N CYS A 11 -2.32 28.56 2.46
CA CYS A 11 -3.25 29.20 1.51
C CYS A 11 -2.57 30.39 0.84
N GLN A 12 -2.33 30.31 -0.47
CA GLN A 12 -1.70 31.39 -1.24
C GLN A 12 -2.47 32.72 -1.24
N HIS A 13 -3.75 32.70 -0.85
CA HIS A 13 -4.58 33.90 -0.75
C HIS A 13 -4.46 34.62 0.60
N CYS A 14 -4.33 33.90 1.72
CA CYS A 14 -4.35 34.51 3.05
C CYS A 14 -3.13 34.19 3.91
N GLY A 15 -2.20 33.37 3.40
CA GLY A 15 -1.01 32.94 4.14
C GLY A 15 -1.29 31.95 5.26
N ALA A 16 -2.53 31.49 5.44
CA ALA A 16 -2.87 30.63 6.56
C ALA A 16 -2.58 29.15 6.29
N GLU A 17 -2.13 28.49 7.34
CA GLU A 17 -1.74 27.08 7.37
C GLU A 17 -2.96 26.14 7.53
N ALA A 18 -3.07 25.15 6.66
CA ALA A 18 -4.07 24.09 6.68
C ALA A 18 -3.36 22.78 7.04
N ASP A 19 -3.71 22.24 8.20
CA ASP A 19 -3.07 21.06 8.79
C ASP A 19 -3.37 19.80 7.95
N LEU A 20 -2.33 19.19 7.35
CA LEU A 20 -2.31 17.82 6.84
C LEU A 20 -2.00 16.89 8.03
N THR A 21 -2.98 16.65 8.87
CA THR A 21 -2.87 15.58 9.86
C THR A 21 -2.98 14.24 9.14
N LEU A 22 -1.85 13.57 8.93
CA LEU A 22 -1.76 12.16 8.53
C LEU A 22 -1.42 11.31 9.78
N GLU A 23 -2.17 11.47 10.87
CA GLU A 23 -2.02 10.63 12.06
C GLU A 23 -2.88 9.38 11.93
N GLY A 24 -2.24 8.25 11.63
CA GLY A 24 -2.95 7.02 11.30
C GLY A 24 -3.54 7.11 9.89
N PHE A 25 -3.56 5.98 9.18
CA PHE A 25 -4.30 5.91 7.91
C PHE A 25 -5.79 6.14 8.21
N GLU A 26 -6.22 7.41 8.18
CA GLU A 26 -7.63 7.78 8.03
C GLU A 26 -8.21 6.97 6.88
N SER A 27 -9.49 6.58 7.01
CA SER A 27 -10.10 5.81 5.94
C SER A 27 -10.16 6.68 4.68
N VAL A 28 -9.91 6.06 3.53
CA VAL A 28 -9.97 6.76 2.23
C VAL A 28 -11.35 7.39 1.99
N ALA A 29 -12.40 6.87 2.61
CA ALA A 29 -13.72 7.50 2.62
C ALA A 29 -13.75 8.84 3.38
N GLU A 30 -13.02 8.99 4.49
CA GLU A 30 -12.89 10.25 5.23
C GLU A 30 -12.03 11.28 4.46
N VAL A 31 -11.03 10.80 3.72
CA VAL A 31 -10.19 11.63 2.82
C VAL A 31 -10.96 12.06 1.55
N ILE A 32 -11.82 11.20 0.99
CA ILE A 32 -12.65 11.51 -0.18
C ILE A 32 -13.87 12.36 0.20
N GLN A 33 -14.48 12.15 1.37
CA GLN A 33 -15.59 12.99 1.84
C GLN A 33 -15.16 14.41 2.16
N ARG A 34 -13.88 14.65 2.50
CA ARG A 34 -13.42 16.01 2.69
C ARG A 34 -13.35 16.80 1.38
N GLU A 35 -12.72 16.33 0.30
CA GLU A 35 -12.17 17.32 -0.65
C GLU A 35 -12.06 16.83 -2.11
N LYS A 36 -13.03 17.23 -2.95
CA LYS A 36 -12.74 17.48 -4.37
C LYS A 36 -11.74 18.62 -4.59
N LYS A 37 -11.40 19.39 -3.55
CA LYS A 37 -10.44 20.51 -3.51
C LYS A 37 -10.16 20.78 -2.02
N LEU A 38 -8.90 20.96 -1.59
CA LEU A 38 -8.59 21.32 -0.19
C LEU A 38 -9.06 22.75 0.13
N PRO A 39 -10.15 23.03 0.90
CA PRO A 39 -10.40 24.36 1.40
C PRO A 39 -9.40 24.71 2.50
N CYS A 40 -8.77 25.87 2.36
CA CYS A 40 -8.02 26.45 3.46
C CYS A 40 -8.92 26.69 4.68
N LYS A 41 -8.45 26.31 5.86
CA LYS A 41 -9.15 26.47 7.15
C LYS A 41 -9.42 27.93 7.54
N THR A 42 -8.77 28.91 6.91
CA THR A 42 -8.93 30.35 7.20
C THR A 42 -9.65 31.10 6.07
N CYS A 43 -9.26 30.87 4.82
CA CYS A 43 -9.80 31.59 3.67
C CYS A 43 -10.98 30.85 2.99
N GLY A 44 -11.21 29.57 3.30
CA GLY A 44 -12.22 28.71 2.65
C GLY A 44 -11.98 28.44 1.17
N LYS A 45 -10.93 29.04 0.58
CA LYS A 45 -10.60 28.90 -0.84
C LYS A 45 -9.81 27.63 -1.11
N GLU A 46 -10.04 27.12 -2.31
CA GLU A 46 -9.47 25.91 -2.88
C GLU A 46 -7.96 26.04 -3.04
N VAL A 47 -7.18 25.12 -2.46
CA VAL A 47 -5.73 25.06 -2.61
C VAL A 47 -5.38 24.13 -3.78
N PRO A 48 -4.61 24.57 -4.79
CA PRO A 48 -4.20 23.71 -5.90
C PRO A 48 -3.16 22.69 -5.43
N TRP A 49 -3.35 21.44 -5.83
CA TRP A 49 -2.34 20.38 -5.69
C TRP A 49 -1.05 20.74 -6.44
N THR A 50 0.09 20.69 -5.75
CA THR A 50 1.41 21.20 -6.14
C THR A 50 2.46 20.09 -6.24
N LYS A 51 3.56 20.36 -6.96
CA LYS A 51 4.70 19.45 -7.08
C LYS A 51 5.34 19.03 -5.75
N ARG A 52 5.17 19.83 -4.68
CA ARG A 52 5.69 19.47 -3.34
C ARG A 52 4.84 18.39 -2.68
N GLU A 53 3.54 18.37 -2.93
CA GLU A 53 2.62 17.36 -2.39
C GLU A 53 2.81 16.00 -3.06
N ASP A 54 3.12 15.98 -4.36
CA ASP A 54 3.53 14.75 -5.07
C ASP A 54 4.68 14.03 -4.34
N ILE A 55 5.71 14.79 -3.97
CA ILE A 55 6.91 14.29 -3.31
C ILE A 55 6.59 13.73 -1.92
N GLU A 56 5.83 14.46 -1.11
CA GLU A 56 5.51 13.99 0.25
C GLU A 56 4.63 12.74 0.25
N ILE A 57 3.67 12.65 -0.67
CA ILE A 57 2.81 11.47 -0.70
C ILE A 57 3.55 10.25 -1.24
N ILE A 58 4.47 10.42 -2.18
CA ILE A 58 5.35 9.32 -2.60
C ILE A 58 6.18 8.81 -1.41
N LYS A 59 6.68 9.69 -0.53
CA LYS A 59 7.38 9.25 0.68
C LYS A 59 6.47 8.49 1.64
N VAL A 60 5.21 8.91 1.80
CA VAL A 60 4.22 8.19 2.62
C VAL A 60 3.96 6.80 2.04
N ALA A 61 3.73 6.70 0.72
CA ALA A 61 3.56 5.43 0.03
C ALA A 61 4.79 4.53 0.20
N MET A 62 6.00 5.06 0.01
CA MET A 62 7.26 4.33 0.28
C MET A 62 7.36 3.83 1.72
N GLY A 63 6.88 4.60 2.69
CA GLY A 63 6.79 4.15 4.09
C GLY A 63 5.90 2.92 4.23
N ALA A 64 4.70 2.98 3.65
CA ALA A 64 3.74 1.87 3.65
C ALA A 64 4.30 0.62 2.97
N GLU A 65 4.91 0.76 1.78
CA GLU A 65 5.55 -0.35 1.05
C GLU A 65 6.65 -1.03 1.88
N LYS A 66 7.47 -0.22 2.56
CA LYS A 66 8.54 -0.73 3.41
C LYS A 66 7.98 -1.46 4.63
N ASP A 67 6.90 -0.96 5.22
CA ASP A 67 6.24 -1.60 6.36
C ASP A 67 5.58 -2.93 5.95
N ALA A 68 4.92 -2.96 4.78
CA ALA A 68 4.33 -4.16 4.20
C ALA A 68 5.41 -5.21 3.89
N TYR A 69 6.51 -4.83 3.23
CA TYR A 69 7.69 -5.69 3.02
C TYR A 69 8.17 -6.35 4.33
N GLN A 70 8.31 -5.55 5.39
CA GLN A 70 8.78 -6.07 6.67
C GLN A 70 7.74 -6.98 7.34
N ALA A 71 6.46 -6.64 7.25
CA ALA A 71 5.37 -7.46 7.77
C ALA A 71 5.36 -8.83 7.11
N TYR A 72 5.41 -8.87 5.78
CA TYR A 72 5.46 -10.10 5.00
C TYR A 72 6.74 -10.90 5.25
N SER A 73 7.88 -10.24 5.32
CA SER A 73 9.15 -10.90 5.69
C SER A 73 9.09 -11.55 7.07
N ARG A 74 8.42 -10.92 8.04
CA ARG A 74 8.21 -11.50 9.38
C ARG A 74 7.20 -12.65 9.35
N ALA A 75 6.12 -12.53 8.59
CA ALA A 75 5.12 -13.59 8.44
C ALA A 75 5.73 -14.84 7.80
N ALA A 76 6.51 -14.67 6.73
CA ALA A 76 7.25 -15.76 6.08
C ALA A 76 8.17 -16.51 7.05
N LYS A 77 8.88 -15.79 7.93
CA LYS A 77 9.76 -16.40 8.95
C LYS A 77 9.01 -17.18 10.03
N LYS A 78 7.78 -16.78 10.36
CA LYS A 78 6.95 -17.41 11.39
C LYS A 78 6.11 -18.57 10.88
N THR A 79 5.75 -18.54 9.60
CA THR A 79 4.92 -19.57 8.95
C THR A 79 5.76 -20.83 8.74
N THR A 80 5.39 -21.95 9.37
CA THR A 80 6.16 -23.20 9.17
C THR A 80 5.73 -23.91 7.89
N ASN A 81 4.46 -23.76 7.51
CA ASN A 81 3.93 -24.28 6.26
C ASN A 81 4.70 -23.73 5.04
N PRO A 82 5.30 -24.58 4.19
CA PRO A 82 6.13 -24.11 3.09
C PRO A 82 5.35 -23.33 2.02
N LYS A 83 4.06 -23.62 1.81
CA LYS A 83 3.21 -22.87 0.88
C LYS A 83 2.93 -21.46 1.40
N GLY A 84 2.51 -21.33 2.65
CA GLY A 84 2.28 -20.03 3.28
C GLY A 84 3.55 -19.19 3.38
N ARG A 85 4.69 -19.82 3.74
CA ARG A 85 6.00 -19.16 3.77
C ARG A 85 6.39 -18.62 2.40
N ASP A 86 6.25 -19.42 1.35
CA ASP A 86 6.58 -18.98 0.00
C ASP A 86 5.67 -17.84 -0.48
N MET A 87 4.37 -17.91 -0.20
CA MET A 87 3.43 -16.83 -0.51
C MET A 87 3.86 -15.51 0.14
N PHE A 88 4.08 -15.51 1.47
CA PHE A 88 4.51 -14.30 2.17
C PHE A 88 5.88 -13.82 1.70
N GLN A 89 6.78 -14.72 1.33
CA GLN A 89 8.06 -14.32 0.77
C GLN A 89 7.90 -13.64 -0.59
N GLN A 90 7.07 -14.19 -1.48
CA GLN A 90 6.77 -13.55 -2.76
C GLN A 90 6.16 -12.16 -2.54
N LEU A 91 5.10 -12.04 -1.71
CA LEU A 91 4.51 -10.74 -1.38
C LEU A 91 5.55 -9.73 -0.84
N SER A 92 6.47 -10.16 0.02
CA SER A 92 7.54 -9.26 0.48
C SER A 92 8.43 -8.76 -0.68
N GLU A 93 8.72 -9.61 -1.66
CA GLU A 93 9.48 -9.21 -2.85
C GLU A 93 8.68 -8.22 -3.73
N PHE A 94 7.35 -8.30 -3.76
CA PHE A 94 6.47 -7.31 -4.41
C PHE A 94 6.60 -5.94 -3.78
N GLU A 95 6.37 -5.83 -2.48
CA GLU A 95 6.39 -4.51 -1.81
C GLU A 95 7.78 -3.88 -1.84
N MET A 96 8.83 -4.69 -1.81
CA MET A 96 10.20 -4.18 -2.01
C MET A 96 10.41 -3.64 -3.43
N ASN A 97 9.80 -4.24 -4.45
CA ASN A 97 9.85 -3.72 -5.81
C ASN A 97 9.02 -2.44 -5.95
N HIS A 98 7.83 -2.37 -5.36
CA HIS A 98 7.03 -1.13 -5.28
C HIS A 98 7.84 -0.01 -4.63
N TYR A 99 8.43 -0.26 -3.46
CA TYR A 99 9.31 0.67 -2.76
C TYR A 99 10.43 1.21 -3.67
N ARG A 100 11.12 0.33 -4.38
CA ARG A 100 12.23 0.72 -5.28
C ARG A 100 11.73 1.60 -6.42
N LYS A 101 10.60 1.26 -7.04
CA LYS A 101 10.01 2.02 -8.14
C LYS A 101 9.53 3.40 -7.69
N LEU A 102 8.89 3.48 -6.53
CA LEU A 102 8.52 4.76 -5.91
C LEU A 102 9.75 5.59 -5.53
N ASN A 103 10.82 4.96 -5.05
CA ASN A 103 12.08 5.65 -4.75
C ASN A 103 12.75 6.21 -6.01
N ASP A 104 12.73 5.48 -7.12
CA ASP A 104 13.26 5.95 -8.40
C ASP A 104 12.42 7.11 -8.96
N LEU A 105 11.09 7.03 -8.82
CA LEU A 105 10.19 8.13 -9.14
C LEU A 105 10.46 9.37 -8.28
N LEU A 106 10.63 9.19 -6.97
CA LEU A 106 10.93 10.29 -6.05
C LEU A 106 12.18 11.05 -6.49
N LYS A 107 13.26 10.34 -6.86
CA LYS A 107 14.47 10.95 -7.42
C LYS A 107 14.20 11.70 -8.71
N SER A 108 13.45 11.10 -9.63
CA SER A 108 13.08 11.76 -10.90
C SER A 108 12.30 13.06 -10.68
N LEU A 109 11.34 13.06 -9.74
CA LEU A 109 10.58 14.26 -9.42
C LEU A 109 11.42 15.33 -8.71
N GLN A 110 12.38 14.94 -7.87
CA GLN A 110 13.28 15.87 -7.18
C GLN A 110 14.30 16.50 -8.14
N GLU A 111 14.89 15.72 -9.03
CA GLU A 111 15.97 16.18 -9.92
C GLU A 111 15.45 16.83 -11.19
N LYS A 112 14.42 16.24 -11.82
CA LYS A 112 13.91 16.61 -13.15
C LYS A 112 12.50 17.18 -13.10
N GLY A 113 11.75 16.91 -12.04
CA GLY A 113 10.34 17.30 -11.94
C GLY A 113 9.44 16.53 -12.90
N GLU A 114 9.84 15.31 -13.28
CA GLU A 114 9.17 14.48 -14.29
C GLU A 114 8.69 13.15 -13.73
N TRP A 115 7.48 12.76 -14.14
CA TRP A 115 6.92 11.44 -13.90
C TRP A 115 7.53 10.40 -14.83
N THR A 116 7.98 9.29 -14.23
CA THR A 116 8.51 8.13 -14.94
C THR A 116 7.39 7.16 -15.31
N LEU A 117 7.63 6.33 -16.32
CA LEU A 117 6.72 5.25 -16.68
C LEU A 117 6.85 4.11 -15.66
N TYR A 118 5.73 3.69 -15.10
CA TYR A 118 5.64 2.49 -14.26
C TYR A 118 5.07 1.32 -15.06
N GLU A 119 5.90 0.32 -15.29
CA GLU A 119 5.53 -0.85 -16.10
C GLU A 119 4.78 -1.92 -15.30
N GLY A 120 4.69 -1.76 -13.97
CA GLY A 120 4.10 -2.74 -13.07
C GLY A 120 5.08 -3.79 -12.56
N THR A 121 4.61 -4.60 -11.63
CA THR A 121 5.27 -5.79 -11.13
C THR A 121 4.40 -7.03 -11.42
N SER A 122 4.99 -8.21 -11.56
CA SER A 122 4.24 -9.42 -11.96
C SER A 122 4.63 -10.64 -11.13
N LEU A 123 3.64 -11.27 -10.48
CA LEU A 123 3.80 -12.44 -9.61
C LEU A 123 4.36 -13.62 -10.40
N LYS A 124 5.53 -14.11 -9.96
CA LYS A 124 6.12 -15.32 -10.53
C LYS A 124 5.69 -16.53 -9.70
N LYS A 125 4.59 -17.17 -10.10
CA LYS A 125 4.12 -18.40 -9.46
C LYS A 125 5.19 -19.49 -9.57
N LYS A 126 5.72 -19.93 -8.43
CA LYS A 126 6.57 -21.11 -8.33
C LYS A 126 5.70 -22.33 -8.00
N ILE A 127 5.95 -23.45 -8.67
CA ILE A 127 5.31 -24.72 -8.36
C ILE A 127 5.97 -25.27 -7.09
N ILE A 128 5.18 -25.48 -6.04
CA ILE A 128 5.67 -26.02 -4.75
C ILE A 128 5.24 -27.48 -4.63
N PRO A 129 6.17 -28.43 -4.39
CA PRO A 129 5.82 -29.84 -4.23
C PRO A 129 4.82 -30.09 -3.09
N LEU A 130 3.84 -30.97 -3.34
CA LEU A 130 2.63 -31.24 -2.55
C LEU A 130 2.85 -31.80 -1.11
N LYS A 131 4.08 -31.90 -0.61
CA LYS A 131 4.34 -32.44 0.74
C LYS A 131 4.08 -31.38 1.80
N THR A 132 2.83 -30.95 1.92
CA THR A 132 2.39 -29.96 2.91
C THR A 132 1.60 -30.64 4.02
N GLN A 133 2.03 -30.47 5.27
CA GLN A 133 1.27 -30.92 6.43
C GLN A 133 0.14 -29.93 6.73
N LYS A 134 -1.01 -30.41 7.19
CA LYS A 134 -2.07 -29.54 7.73
C LYS A 134 -1.51 -28.78 8.94
N PRO A 135 -1.44 -27.43 8.92
CA PRO A 135 -1.18 -26.67 10.14
C PRO A 135 -2.22 -27.04 11.20
N LYS A 136 -1.80 -27.20 12.47
CA LYS A 136 -2.69 -27.60 13.57
C LYS A 136 -2.60 -26.61 14.73
N GLY A 137 -3.74 -26.34 15.35
CA GLY A 137 -3.81 -25.57 16.61
C GLY A 137 -3.30 -24.14 16.47
N GLN A 138 -2.31 -23.77 17.30
CA GLN A 138 -1.81 -22.40 17.42
C GLN A 138 -1.14 -21.86 16.14
N GLU A 139 -0.57 -22.75 15.31
CA GLU A 139 0.03 -22.36 14.04
C GLU A 139 -1.01 -21.83 13.04
N GLN A 140 -2.11 -22.56 12.86
CA GLN A 140 -3.19 -22.16 11.96
C GLN A 140 -3.82 -20.83 12.39
N LEU A 141 -4.00 -20.61 13.71
CA LEU A 141 -4.50 -19.35 14.24
C LEU A 141 -3.54 -18.18 13.93
N THR A 142 -2.23 -18.41 14.09
CA THR A 142 -1.21 -17.39 13.82
C THR A 142 -1.16 -17.04 12.33
N ASP A 143 -1.22 -18.04 11.45
CA ASP A 143 -1.27 -17.86 9.99
C ASP A 143 -2.53 -17.10 9.57
N MET A 144 -3.69 -17.45 10.15
CA MET A 144 -4.96 -16.76 9.89
C MET A 144 -4.94 -15.30 10.34
N ASP A 145 -4.37 -15.00 11.50
CA ASP A 145 -4.25 -13.64 11.99
C ASP A 145 -3.28 -12.81 11.13
N ALA A 146 -2.18 -13.42 10.68
CA ALA A 146 -1.27 -12.80 9.71
C ALA A 146 -2.00 -12.47 8.40
N LEU A 147 -2.81 -13.39 7.87
CA LEU A 147 -3.62 -13.17 6.67
C LEU A 147 -4.64 -12.04 6.86
N LYS A 148 -5.35 -11.97 7.99
CA LYS A 148 -6.32 -10.89 8.26
C LYS A 148 -5.65 -9.52 8.31
N ILE A 149 -4.48 -9.43 8.92
CA ILE A 149 -3.70 -8.19 8.98
C ILE A 149 -3.27 -7.80 7.56
N ALA A 150 -2.70 -8.74 6.81
CA ALA A 150 -2.28 -8.53 5.42
C ALA A 150 -3.44 -8.00 4.54
N ILE A 151 -4.59 -8.69 4.52
CA ILE A 151 -5.78 -8.27 3.75
C ILE A 151 -6.21 -6.84 4.09
N ARG A 152 -6.11 -6.45 5.37
CA ARG A 152 -6.45 -5.10 5.79
C ARG A 152 -5.47 -4.06 5.25
N GLU A 153 -4.18 -4.35 5.30
CA GLU A 153 -3.16 -3.44 4.79
C GLU A 153 -3.23 -3.32 3.26
N GLU A 154 -3.45 -4.41 2.53
CA GLU A 154 -3.69 -4.38 1.07
C GLU A 154 -4.89 -3.49 0.68
N LYS A 155 -6.01 -3.62 1.41
CA LYS A 155 -7.20 -2.76 1.19
C LYS A 155 -6.89 -1.29 1.39
N LYS A 156 -6.08 -0.95 2.41
CA LYS A 156 -5.69 0.43 2.67
C LYS A 156 -4.78 0.94 1.56
N ALA A 157 -3.78 0.17 1.14
CA ALA A 157 -2.86 0.53 0.07
C ALA A 157 -3.60 0.72 -1.27
N GLN A 158 -4.47 -0.23 -1.64
CA GLN A 158 -5.36 -0.12 -2.79
C GLN A 158 -6.15 1.19 -2.79
N ALA A 159 -6.84 1.48 -1.68
CA ALA A 159 -7.69 2.66 -1.59
C ALA A 159 -6.85 3.95 -1.63
N HIS A 160 -5.68 3.96 -1.00
CA HIS A 160 -4.74 5.06 -1.04
C HIS A 160 -4.32 5.36 -2.49
N TYR A 161 -3.84 4.35 -3.22
CA TYR A 161 -3.44 4.51 -4.61
C TYR A 161 -4.58 4.91 -5.55
N ARG A 162 -5.81 4.42 -5.34
CA ARG A 162 -6.98 4.92 -6.10
C ARG A 162 -7.20 6.42 -5.91
N SER A 163 -7.10 6.89 -4.67
CA SER A 163 -7.26 8.32 -4.35
C SER A 163 -6.17 9.14 -5.03
N MET A 164 -4.93 8.66 -5.00
CA MET A 164 -3.80 9.31 -5.65
C MET A 164 -3.99 9.42 -7.16
N ALA A 165 -4.48 8.37 -7.81
CA ALA A 165 -4.80 8.40 -9.23
C ALA A 165 -5.89 9.44 -9.60
N GLU A 166 -6.78 9.78 -8.67
CA GLU A 166 -7.81 10.81 -8.89
C GLU A 166 -7.25 12.23 -8.74
N LEU A 167 -6.33 12.43 -7.79
CA LEU A 167 -5.73 13.74 -7.48
C LEU A 167 -4.59 14.12 -8.42
N THR A 168 -3.87 13.14 -8.97
CA THR A 168 -2.74 13.40 -9.87
C THR A 168 -3.22 13.88 -11.24
N LYS A 169 -2.75 15.07 -11.64
CA LYS A 169 -3.04 15.67 -12.96
C LYS A 169 -2.21 15.06 -14.08
N ASP A 170 -0.97 14.69 -13.78
CA ASP A 170 -0.08 14.12 -14.78
C ASP A 170 -0.61 12.74 -15.22
N PRO A 171 -0.81 12.50 -16.52
CA PRO A 171 -1.37 11.24 -17.00
C PRO A 171 -0.50 10.03 -16.67
N ARG A 172 0.83 10.18 -16.60
CA ARG A 172 1.76 9.09 -16.25
C ARG A 172 1.64 8.74 -14.78
N GLY A 173 1.60 9.76 -13.91
CA GLY A 173 1.40 9.54 -12.47
C GLY A 173 0.04 8.92 -12.17
N LYS A 174 -1.01 9.37 -12.86
CA LYS A 174 -2.34 8.78 -12.78
C LYS A 174 -2.35 7.31 -13.21
N ASP A 175 -1.69 6.97 -14.31
CA ASP A 175 -1.59 5.58 -14.77
C ASP A 175 -0.81 4.71 -13.77
N MET A 176 0.32 5.21 -13.25
CA MET A 176 1.11 4.53 -12.23
C MET A 176 0.27 4.18 -11.00
N TYR A 177 -0.42 5.16 -10.41
CA TYR A 177 -1.23 4.91 -9.21
C TYR A 177 -2.40 3.96 -9.47
N LYS A 178 -3.00 4.00 -10.66
CA LYS A 178 -4.01 2.99 -11.05
C LYS A 178 -3.41 1.58 -11.09
N ARG A 179 -2.20 1.42 -11.61
CA ARG A 179 -1.52 0.13 -11.67
C ARG A 179 -1.21 -0.40 -10.29
N LEU A 180 -0.59 0.41 -9.43
CA LEU A 180 -0.32 0.05 -8.03
C LEU A 180 -1.61 -0.36 -7.32
N ALA A 181 -2.69 0.43 -7.46
CA ALA A 181 -3.98 0.07 -6.88
C ALA A 181 -4.53 -1.27 -7.37
N ASN A 182 -4.31 -1.62 -8.65
CA ASN A 182 -4.73 -2.90 -9.20
C ASN A 182 -3.83 -4.06 -8.74
N GLU A 183 -2.54 -3.81 -8.52
CA GLU A 183 -1.59 -4.77 -7.95
C GLU A 183 -1.99 -5.12 -6.50
N GLU A 184 -2.28 -4.12 -5.66
CA GLU A 184 -2.77 -4.37 -4.30
C GLU A 184 -4.14 -5.05 -4.27
N ALA A 185 -5.01 -4.75 -5.25
CA ALA A 185 -6.27 -5.47 -5.41
C ALA A 185 -6.06 -6.97 -5.71
N LEU A 186 -5.03 -7.29 -6.49
CA LEU A 186 -4.66 -8.66 -6.79
C LEU A 186 -4.08 -9.35 -5.55
N HIS A 187 -3.19 -8.68 -4.82
CA HIS A 187 -2.64 -9.17 -3.55
C HIS A 187 -3.77 -9.47 -2.54
N GLU A 188 -4.69 -8.52 -2.35
CA GLU A 188 -5.88 -8.68 -1.51
C GLU A 188 -6.67 -9.94 -1.87
N ARG A 189 -6.94 -10.14 -3.17
CA ARG A 189 -7.68 -11.31 -3.65
C ARG A 189 -6.94 -12.61 -3.33
N LEU A 190 -5.64 -12.68 -3.62
CA LEU A 190 -4.83 -13.87 -3.36
C LEU A 190 -4.79 -14.21 -1.86
N LEU A 191 -4.65 -13.21 -1.00
CA LEU A 191 -4.68 -13.40 0.45
C LEU A 191 -6.05 -13.87 0.95
N ASN A 192 -7.15 -13.32 0.41
CA ASN A 192 -8.50 -13.80 0.72
C ASN A 192 -8.68 -15.27 0.31
N ASP A 193 -8.23 -15.66 -0.89
CA ASP A 193 -8.32 -17.04 -1.37
C ASP A 193 -7.57 -18.00 -0.43
N GLN A 194 -6.38 -17.60 0.05
CA GLN A 194 -5.65 -18.39 1.04
C GLN A 194 -6.34 -18.43 2.40
N TYR A 195 -6.90 -17.30 2.86
CA TYR A 195 -7.67 -17.24 4.10
C TYR A 195 -8.87 -18.19 4.07
N TYR A 196 -9.65 -18.18 2.99
CA TYR A 196 -10.80 -19.08 2.83
C TYR A 196 -10.37 -20.55 2.77
N SER A 197 -9.30 -20.85 2.02
CA SER A 197 -8.76 -22.22 1.94
C SER A 197 -8.32 -22.71 3.31
N LEU A 198 -7.53 -21.91 4.03
CA LEU A 198 -7.00 -22.27 5.35
C LEU A 198 -8.11 -22.38 6.40
N HIS A 199 -9.10 -21.50 6.38
CA HIS A 199 -10.23 -21.51 7.30
C HIS A 199 -11.13 -22.75 7.08
N ASN A 200 -11.47 -23.06 5.83
CA ASN A 200 -12.45 -24.10 5.52
C ASN A 200 -11.85 -25.50 5.46
N THR A 201 -10.61 -25.63 5.00
CA THR A 201 -9.98 -26.94 4.74
C THR A 201 -8.78 -27.23 5.64
N GLY A 202 -8.24 -26.21 6.31
CA GLY A 202 -6.97 -26.29 7.02
C GLY A 202 -5.76 -26.44 6.09
N LEU A 203 -5.90 -26.12 4.81
CA LEU A 203 -4.84 -26.26 3.81
C LEU A 203 -4.59 -24.93 3.08
N TRP A 204 -3.31 -24.66 2.81
CA TRP A 204 -2.88 -23.61 1.90
C TRP A 204 -3.04 -24.09 0.45
N SER A 205 -3.63 -23.25 -0.41
CA SER A 205 -3.81 -23.51 -1.86
C SER A 205 -2.76 -22.79 -2.72
N TRP A 206 -1.80 -22.12 -2.10
CA TRP A 206 -0.74 -21.40 -2.80
C TRP A 206 0.16 -22.35 -3.62
N GLY A 207 0.39 -21.98 -4.88
CA GLY A 207 1.23 -22.74 -5.81
C GLY A 207 0.54 -23.88 -6.57
N ASP A 208 -0.76 -24.14 -6.31
CA ASP A 208 -1.58 -25.15 -7.00
C ASP A 208 -2.20 -24.64 -8.30
#